data_AF-A0A1H5ZPM3-F1
#
_entry.id   AF-A0A1H5ZPM3-F1
#
_cell.length_a   1.000
_cell.length_b   1.000
_cell.length_c   1.000
_cell.angle_alpha   90.00
_cell.angle_beta   90.00
_cell.angle_gamma   90.00
#
_symmetry.space_group_name_H-M   'P 1'
#
loop_
_entity.id
_entity.type
_entity.pdbx_description
1 polymer ?
#
loop_
_entity_poly.entity_id
_entity_poly.type
_entity_poly.pdbx_seq_one_letter_code
_entity_poly.pdbx_strand_id
1 'polypeptide(L)'
;MKKTLFILVASLIFSTKVSAQGCYFGNSTLPTINLRSSSGNQQFDAINQREYQLLVNIFNIHPNFFYLLDQGAPNAYATSEISNPNFPDGTVMLGFSLVQNECLNSPSGTCSSVPIILAHEFGHIIDFKYHTGLTGKYKELFADYIAGSYLYHRANTIGSINIQEVANSFFNKGSYDFNNPNFHGTPQQRFSCLNAGYLLAQQYNISGQNLSLPILMNAAVQYVRQF
;
A
#
# COMPACT_ATOMS: atom_id res chain seq x y z
N MET A 1 27.13 -65.45 2.28
CA MET A 1 26.85 -64.38 1.28
C MET A 1 25.34 -64.08 1.26
N LYS A 2 24.90 -63.00 1.90
CA LYS A 2 23.62 -62.30 1.61
C LYS A 2 23.88 -60.81 1.78
N LYS A 3 23.64 -60.03 0.72
CA LYS A 3 23.94 -58.60 0.62
C LYS A 3 22.86 -57.79 1.34
N THR A 4 23.25 -56.93 2.27
CA THR A 4 22.37 -55.94 2.92
C THR A 4 22.21 -54.74 1.99
N LEU A 5 20.97 -54.45 1.57
CA LEU A 5 20.61 -53.30 0.74
C LEU A 5 20.38 -52.09 1.65
N PHE A 6 21.27 -51.08 1.59
CA PHE A 6 21.04 -49.78 2.20
C PHE A 6 20.14 -48.94 1.29
N ILE A 7 18.93 -48.64 1.74
CA ILE A 7 18.05 -47.66 1.09
C ILE A 7 18.43 -46.28 1.62
N LEU A 8 19.06 -45.47 0.77
CA LEU A 8 19.34 -44.06 1.04
C LEU A 8 18.02 -43.29 0.85
N VAL A 9 17.40 -42.86 1.95
CA VAL A 9 16.28 -41.92 1.89
C VAL A 9 16.86 -40.53 1.68
N ALA A 10 16.90 -40.09 0.42
CA ALA A 10 17.20 -38.71 0.08
C ALA A 10 16.05 -37.83 0.60
N SER A 11 16.30 -37.14 1.72
CA SER A 11 15.41 -36.11 2.23
C SER A 11 15.51 -34.92 1.28
N LEU A 12 14.51 -34.80 0.40
CA LEU A 12 14.28 -33.58 -0.38
C LEU A 12 13.93 -32.46 0.62
N ILE A 13 14.94 -31.66 0.96
CA ILE A 13 14.73 -30.38 1.64
C ILE A 13 14.03 -29.48 0.62
N PHE A 14 12.70 -29.44 0.68
CA PHE A 14 11.94 -28.37 0.05
C PHE A 14 12.33 -27.08 0.76
N SER A 15 13.20 -26.30 0.14
CA SER A 15 13.39 -24.89 0.49
C SER A 15 12.06 -24.19 0.24
N THR A 16 11.26 -24.02 1.29
CA THR A 16 10.14 -23.09 1.28
C THR A 16 10.73 -21.71 1.00
N LYS A 17 10.60 -21.23 -0.24
CA LYS A 17 10.75 -19.80 -0.49
C LYS A 17 9.69 -19.15 0.38
N VAL A 18 10.14 -18.49 1.45
CA VAL A 18 9.31 -17.52 2.16
C VAL A 18 9.06 -16.42 1.14
N SER A 19 7.93 -16.50 0.44
CA SER A 19 7.35 -15.35 -0.23
C SER A 19 7.18 -14.30 0.86
N ALA A 20 7.77 -13.12 0.69
CA ALA A 20 7.47 -11.99 1.54
C ALA A 20 5.94 -11.78 1.48
N GLN A 21 5.26 -12.08 2.58
CA GLN A 21 3.83 -11.91 2.74
C GLN A 21 3.62 -10.57 3.45
N GLY A 22 2.95 -9.63 2.78
CA GLY A 22 2.69 -8.26 3.22
C GLY A 22 3.01 -7.20 2.14
N CYS A 23 2.50 -5.97 2.31
CA CYS A 23 2.79 -4.80 1.45
C CYS A 23 4.24 -4.29 1.57
N TYR A 24 5.07 -5.02 2.33
CA TYR A 24 6.46 -4.71 2.57
C TYR A 24 7.37 -5.69 1.85
N PHE A 25 8.15 -5.18 0.88
CA PHE A 25 9.36 -5.85 0.46
C PHE A 25 10.40 -5.59 1.56
N GLY A 26 10.86 -6.65 2.24
CA GLY A 26 11.97 -6.57 3.19
C GLY A 26 13.27 -6.03 2.58
N ASN A 27 14.38 -6.08 3.33
CA ASN A 27 15.74 -5.70 2.88
C ASN A 27 16.30 -6.49 1.66
N SER A 28 15.44 -7.16 0.89
CA SER A 28 15.75 -7.76 -0.39
C SER A 28 15.77 -6.69 -1.47
N THR A 29 16.88 -6.61 -2.19
CA THR A 29 17.09 -5.77 -3.38
C THR A 29 15.86 -5.74 -4.29
N LEU A 30 15.44 -4.53 -4.67
CA LEU A 30 14.38 -4.27 -5.64
C LEU A 30 14.46 -5.24 -6.85
N PRO A 31 13.34 -5.89 -7.23
CA PRO A 31 13.31 -6.78 -8.39
C PRO A 31 13.35 -5.97 -9.70
N THR A 32 14.54 -5.51 -10.12
CA THR A 32 14.73 -4.61 -11.27
C THR A 32 14.22 -5.18 -12.61
N ILE A 33 14.18 -6.51 -12.77
CA ILE A 33 13.80 -7.17 -14.03
C ILE A 33 12.29 -7.11 -14.35
N ASN A 34 11.44 -6.77 -13.37
CA ASN A 34 9.98 -6.78 -13.53
C ASN A 34 9.33 -5.41 -13.29
N LEU A 35 10.10 -4.33 -13.26
CA LEU A 35 9.58 -2.97 -13.09
C LEU A 35 9.33 -2.30 -14.44
N ARG A 36 8.28 -1.48 -14.50
CA ARG A 36 7.93 -0.62 -15.64
C ARG A 36 7.54 0.75 -15.11
N SER A 37 7.96 1.81 -15.80
CA SER A 37 7.55 3.19 -15.47
C SER A 37 6.20 3.58 -16.08
N SER A 38 5.57 2.69 -16.85
CA SER A 38 4.32 2.94 -17.57
C SER A 38 3.49 1.67 -17.59
N SER A 39 2.16 1.84 -17.54
CA SER A 39 1.19 0.75 -17.70
C SER A 39 1.05 0.28 -19.15
N GLY A 40 1.56 1.06 -20.11
CA GLY A 40 1.25 0.92 -21.53
C GLY A 40 -0.07 1.59 -21.95
N ASN A 41 -0.87 2.11 -21.01
CA ASN A 41 -2.06 2.91 -21.29
C ASN A 41 -1.81 4.36 -20.86
N GLN A 42 -1.65 5.27 -21.83
CA GLN A 42 -1.31 6.67 -21.57
C GLN A 42 -2.35 7.42 -20.73
N GLN A 43 -3.65 7.13 -20.93
CA GLN A 43 -4.71 7.78 -20.16
C GLN A 43 -4.68 7.33 -18.70
N PHE A 44 -4.47 6.04 -18.47
CA PHE A 44 -4.35 5.49 -17.13
C PHE A 44 -3.08 5.99 -16.42
N ASP A 45 -1.96 6.05 -17.14
CA ASP A 45 -0.72 6.63 -16.61
C ASP A 45 -0.88 8.10 -16.25
N ALA A 46 -1.59 8.88 -17.07
CA ALA A 46 -1.88 10.29 -16.76
C ALA A 46 -2.76 10.46 -15.51
N ILE A 47 -3.72 9.55 -15.30
CA ILE A 47 -4.56 9.53 -14.08
C ILE A 47 -3.70 9.20 -12.86
N ASN A 48 -2.93 8.11 -12.90
CA ASN A 48 -2.08 7.71 -11.78
C ASN A 48 -1.00 8.76 -11.48
N GLN A 49 -0.45 9.40 -12.51
CA GLN A 49 0.51 10.49 -12.33
C GLN A 49 -0.12 11.67 -11.60
N ARG A 50 -1.38 12.00 -11.87
CA ARG A 50 -2.12 13.05 -11.15
C ARG A 50 -2.34 12.67 -9.69
N GLU A 51 -2.69 11.42 -9.42
CA GLU A 51 -2.84 10.92 -8.04
C GLU A 51 -1.53 10.93 -7.28
N TYR A 52 -0.45 10.46 -7.91
CA TYR A 52 0.91 10.53 -7.38
C TYR A 52 1.31 11.97 -7.06
N GLN A 53 1.11 12.92 -7.99
CA GLN A 53 1.43 14.33 -7.76
C GLN A 53 0.64 14.92 -6.60
N LEU A 54 -0.64 14.56 -6.45
CA LEU A 54 -1.44 15.01 -5.33
C LEU A 54 -0.90 14.46 -4.00
N LEU A 55 -0.54 13.17 -3.94
CA LEU A 55 0.08 12.56 -2.75
C LEU A 55 1.40 13.25 -2.38
N VAL A 56 2.26 13.49 -3.36
CA VAL A 56 3.52 14.23 -3.18
C VAL A 56 3.24 15.63 -2.62
N ASN A 57 2.24 16.35 -3.16
CA ASN A 57 1.91 17.70 -2.72
C ASN A 57 1.33 17.75 -1.30
N ILE A 58 0.49 16.77 -0.93
CA ILE A 58 -0.14 16.72 0.40
C ILE A 58 0.91 16.37 1.46
N PHE A 59 1.72 15.33 1.20
CA PHE A 59 2.60 14.77 2.22
C PHE A 59 4.04 15.30 2.14
N ASN A 60 4.44 15.94 1.04
CA ASN A 60 5.82 16.34 0.76
C ASN A 60 6.78 15.13 0.82
N ILE A 61 6.33 14.01 0.23
CA ILE A 61 7.01 12.71 0.19
C ILE A 61 7.23 12.33 -1.27
N HIS A 62 8.46 11.98 -1.63
CA HIS A 62 8.92 11.82 -3.01
C HIS A 62 9.50 10.41 -3.24
N PRO A 63 8.69 9.34 -3.18
CA PRO A 63 9.13 8.00 -3.52
C PRO A 63 9.14 7.84 -5.05
N ASN A 64 9.99 6.95 -5.56
CA ASN A 64 9.88 6.56 -6.97
C ASN A 64 8.65 5.66 -7.14
N PHE A 65 8.06 5.65 -8.34
CA PHE A 65 6.87 4.86 -8.63
C PHE A 65 7.09 3.96 -9.84
N PHE A 66 6.76 2.68 -9.69
CA PHE A 66 6.78 1.70 -10.77
C PHE A 66 5.51 0.86 -10.78
N TYR A 67 5.19 0.33 -11.95
CA TYR A 67 4.36 -0.84 -12.09
C TYR A 67 5.21 -2.11 -12.02
N LEU A 68 4.75 -3.11 -11.28
CA LEU A 68 5.37 -4.41 -11.16
C LEU A 68 4.65 -5.44 -12.04
N LEU A 69 5.39 -6.08 -12.94
CA LEU A 69 4.93 -7.25 -13.68
C LEU A 69 4.89 -8.46 -12.73
N ASP A 70 3.79 -8.57 -12.02
CA ASP A 70 3.54 -9.49 -10.91
C ASP A 70 3.11 -10.91 -11.35
N GLN A 71 3.15 -11.21 -12.66
CA GLN A 71 2.89 -12.55 -13.23
C GLN A 71 1.57 -13.19 -12.74
N GLY A 72 0.53 -12.39 -12.53
CA GLY A 72 -0.76 -12.88 -12.05
C GLY A 72 -0.87 -13.04 -10.53
N ALA A 73 0.06 -12.46 -9.75
CA ALA A 73 -0.01 -12.37 -8.30
C ALA A 73 -0.26 -10.91 -7.83
N PRO A 74 -1.52 -10.42 -7.92
CA PRO A 74 -1.92 -9.08 -7.51
C PRO A 74 -1.36 -8.65 -6.16
N ASN A 75 -0.51 -7.61 -6.16
CA ASN A 75 -0.09 -6.97 -4.92
C ASN A 75 0.43 -5.53 -5.15
N ALA A 76 0.57 -4.78 -4.06
CA ALA A 76 1.26 -3.50 -4.02
C ALA A 76 2.37 -3.57 -2.96
N TYR A 77 3.41 -2.78 -3.15
CA TYR A 77 4.56 -2.81 -2.26
C TYR A 77 5.18 -1.42 -2.08
N ALA A 78 5.69 -1.18 -0.88
CA ALA A 78 6.58 -0.08 -0.57
C ALA A 78 7.91 -0.61 -0.01
N THR A 79 8.99 0.11 -0.29
CA THR A 79 10.31 -0.12 0.31
C THR A 79 11.04 1.20 0.54
N SER A 80 11.92 1.21 1.54
CA SER A 80 12.84 2.32 1.80
C SER A 80 14.01 2.37 0.79
N GLU A 81 14.17 1.36 -0.07
CA GLU A 81 15.22 1.37 -1.09
C GLU A 81 15.00 2.50 -2.10
N ILE A 82 16.03 3.33 -2.27
CA ILE A 82 16.06 4.44 -3.23
C ILE A 82 16.52 3.90 -4.58
N SER A 83 15.58 3.77 -5.51
CA SER A 83 15.86 3.35 -6.89
C SER A 83 16.41 4.47 -7.78
N ASN A 84 16.18 5.73 -7.41
CA ASN A 84 16.63 6.91 -8.16
C ASN A 84 16.85 8.07 -7.17
N PRO A 85 18.05 8.71 -7.15
CA PRO A 85 18.35 9.83 -6.25
C PRO A 85 17.40 11.03 -6.32
N ASN A 86 16.69 11.22 -7.43
CA ASN A 86 15.67 12.28 -7.56
C ASN A 86 14.39 11.99 -6.75
N PHE A 87 14.25 10.78 -6.23
CA PHE A 87 13.11 10.30 -5.44
C PHE A 87 13.63 9.72 -4.12
N PRO A 88 14.04 10.59 -3.17
CA PRO A 88 14.86 10.20 -2.02
C PRO A 88 14.12 9.43 -0.93
N ASP A 89 12.79 9.32 -1.01
CA ASP A 89 12.00 8.81 0.12
C ASP A 89 11.71 7.31 0.04
N GLY A 90 12.10 6.64 -1.04
CA GLY A 90 11.96 5.19 -1.22
C GLY A 90 11.34 4.84 -2.58
N THR A 91 10.72 3.66 -2.67
CA THR A 91 10.10 3.18 -3.91
C THR A 91 8.76 2.51 -3.64
N VAL A 92 7.74 2.90 -4.40
CA VAL A 92 6.42 2.26 -4.45
C VAL A 92 6.30 1.45 -5.75
N MET A 93 5.74 0.26 -5.65
CA MET A 93 5.52 -0.66 -6.76
C MET A 93 4.08 -1.14 -6.76
N LEU A 94 3.35 -0.90 -7.84
CA LEU A 94 1.97 -1.33 -8.00
C LEU A 94 1.88 -2.49 -8.98
N GLY A 95 1.37 -3.64 -8.53
CA GLY A 95 1.20 -4.82 -9.37
C GLY A 95 0.24 -4.57 -10.54
N PHE A 96 0.65 -4.98 -11.74
CA PHE A 96 -0.19 -4.86 -12.93
C PHE A 96 -1.47 -5.68 -12.82
N SER A 97 -1.39 -6.91 -12.31
CA SER A 97 -2.58 -7.75 -12.12
C SER A 97 -3.50 -7.17 -11.06
N LEU A 98 -2.95 -6.52 -10.03
CA LEU A 98 -3.73 -5.78 -9.04
C LEU A 98 -4.53 -4.65 -9.68
N VAL A 99 -3.86 -3.77 -10.44
CA VAL A 99 -4.52 -2.68 -11.16
C VAL A 99 -5.65 -3.20 -12.06
N GLN A 100 -5.37 -4.23 -12.86
CA GLN A 100 -6.35 -4.79 -13.78
C GLN A 100 -7.55 -5.37 -13.01
N ASN A 101 -7.30 -6.12 -11.94
CA ASN A 101 -8.37 -6.70 -11.13
C ASN A 101 -9.21 -5.61 -10.45
N GLU A 102 -8.58 -4.56 -9.93
CA GLU A 102 -9.28 -3.45 -9.29
C GLU A 102 -10.15 -2.66 -10.27
N CYS A 103 -9.62 -2.40 -11.47
CA CYS A 103 -10.38 -1.76 -12.53
C CYS A 103 -11.53 -2.62 -13.06
N LEU A 104 -11.28 -3.91 -13.34
CA LEU A 104 -12.29 -4.83 -13.88
C LEU A 104 -13.44 -5.07 -12.88
N ASN A 105 -13.13 -5.07 -11.60
CA ASN A 105 -14.12 -5.30 -10.54
C ASN A 105 -14.60 -4.00 -9.87
N SER A 106 -14.35 -2.84 -10.49
CA SER A 106 -14.85 -1.53 -10.06
C SER A 106 -16.33 -1.43 -10.44
N PRO A 107 -17.27 -1.40 -9.47
CA PRO A 107 -18.70 -1.28 -9.77
C PRO A 107 -19.06 0.00 -10.52
N SER A 108 -18.30 1.08 -10.31
CA SER A 108 -18.46 2.34 -11.04
C SER A 108 -17.68 2.42 -12.36
N GLY A 109 -16.78 1.45 -12.61
CA GLY A 109 -15.86 1.46 -13.75
C GLY A 109 -14.76 2.52 -13.67
N THR A 110 -14.60 3.20 -12.54
CA THR A 110 -13.64 4.31 -12.39
C THR A 110 -12.28 3.89 -11.83
N CYS A 111 -12.11 2.61 -11.44
CA CYS A 111 -10.92 2.12 -10.74
C CYS A 111 -10.64 2.86 -9.42
N SER A 112 -11.68 3.26 -8.68
CA SER A 112 -11.56 4.12 -7.48
C SER A 112 -10.64 3.56 -6.38
N SER A 113 -10.41 2.26 -6.32
CA SER A 113 -9.55 1.61 -5.32
C SER A 113 -8.06 1.83 -5.57
N VAL A 114 -7.63 2.00 -6.82
CA VAL A 114 -6.20 2.15 -7.17
C VAL A 114 -5.55 3.36 -6.49
N PRO A 115 -6.14 4.58 -6.50
CA PRO A 115 -5.57 5.73 -5.80
C PRO A 115 -5.39 5.52 -4.29
N ILE A 116 -6.23 4.73 -3.65
CA ILE A 116 -6.13 4.46 -2.20
C ILE A 116 -5.08 3.41 -1.89
N ILE A 117 -4.96 2.38 -2.72
CA ILE A 117 -3.85 1.43 -2.62
C ILE A 117 -2.54 2.23 -2.71
N LEU A 118 -2.42 3.15 -3.68
CA LEU A 118 -1.25 4.02 -3.80
C LEU A 118 -1.04 4.89 -2.56
N ALA A 119 -2.11 5.48 -2.00
CA ALA A 119 -2.03 6.30 -0.79
C ALA A 119 -1.61 5.49 0.45
N HIS A 120 -2.05 4.23 0.55
CA HIS A 120 -1.63 3.30 1.58
C HIS A 120 -0.13 3.01 1.47
N GLU A 121 0.38 2.72 0.27
CA GLU A 121 1.82 2.52 0.06
C GLU A 121 2.63 3.78 0.41
N PHE A 122 2.10 4.98 0.16
CA PHE A 122 2.70 6.23 0.65
C PHE A 122 2.76 6.30 2.19
N GLY A 123 1.75 5.77 2.88
CA GLY A 123 1.77 5.61 4.33
C GLY A 123 2.95 4.77 4.82
N HIS A 124 3.27 3.68 4.12
CA HIS A 124 4.47 2.88 4.42
C HIS A 124 5.77 3.65 4.16
N ILE A 125 5.85 4.42 3.07
CA ILE A 125 7.00 5.31 2.81
C ILE A 125 7.19 6.33 3.95
N ILE A 126 6.11 6.92 4.45
CA ILE A 126 6.14 7.84 5.60
C ILE A 126 6.65 7.10 6.85
N ASP A 127 6.15 5.90 7.12
CA ASP A 127 6.65 5.08 8.24
C ASP A 127 8.16 4.81 8.14
N PHE A 128 8.64 4.45 6.94
CA PHE A 128 10.06 4.20 6.72
C PHE A 128 10.91 5.45 6.92
N LYS A 129 10.49 6.59 6.36
CA LYS A 129 11.24 7.85 6.41
C LYS A 129 11.36 8.40 7.83
N TYR A 130 10.30 8.28 8.63
CA TYR A 130 10.24 8.90 9.95
C TYR A 130 10.35 7.92 11.12
N HIS A 131 10.50 6.62 10.86
CA HIS A 131 10.71 5.58 11.86
C HIS A 131 9.70 5.65 13.01
N THR A 132 8.41 5.53 12.70
CA THR A 132 7.33 5.71 13.72
C THR A 132 7.39 4.69 14.87
N GLY A 133 8.17 3.62 14.70
CA GLY A 133 8.33 2.53 15.66
C GLY A 133 7.16 1.55 15.68
N LEU A 134 6.22 1.67 14.74
CA LEU A 134 5.12 0.73 14.59
C LEU A 134 5.62 -0.59 13.99
N THR A 135 4.93 -1.69 14.29
CA THR A 135 5.29 -3.04 13.80
C THR A 135 4.04 -3.86 13.53
N GLY A 136 4.14 -4.84 12.62
CA GLY A 136 3.04 -5.73 12.27
C GLY A 136 1.78 -4.96 11.85
N LYS A 137 0.61 -5.39 12.33
CA LYS A 137 -0.69 -4.75 12.04
C LYS A 137 -0.71 -3.23 12.23
N TYR A 138 0.06 -2.68 13.16
CA TYR A 138 0.01 -1.24 13.44
C TYR A 138 0.60 -0.40 12.30
N LYS A 139 1.56 -0.92 11.52
CA LYS A 139 2.06 -0.24 10.31
C LYS A 139 0.97 -0.15 9.24
N GLU A 140 0.25 -1.25 9.04
CA GLU A 140 -0.85 -1.35 8.08
C GLU A 140 -2.00 -0.41 8.45
N LEU A 141 -2.39 -0.38 9.73
CA LEU A 141 -3.42 0.54 10.22
C LEU A 141 -2.98 2.02 10.13
N PHE A 142 -1.68 2.30 10.30
CA PHE A 142 -1.12 3.63 10.10
C PHE A 142 -1.22 4.05 8.64
N ALA A 143 -0.85 3.16 7.71
CA ALA A 143 -0.97 3.40 6.28
C ALA A 143 -2.43 3.65 5.86
N ASP A 144 -3.39 2.88 6.40
CA ASP A 144 -4.82 3.14 6.20
C ASP A 144 -5.24 4.53 6.73
N TYR A 145 -4.74 4.95 7.89
CA TYR A 145 -5.01 6.29 8.44
C TYR A 145 -4.51 7.40 7.49
N ILE A 146 -3.26 7.27 7.00
CA ILE A 146 -2.69 8.23 6.05
C ILE A 146 -3.51 8.28 4.75
N ALA A 147 -3.90 7.12 4.21
CA ALA A 147 -4.76 7.03 3.03
C ALA A 147 -6.12 7.73 3.24
N GLY A 148 -6.67 7.66 4.45
CA GLY A 148 -7.87 8.37 4.87
C GLY A 148 -7.76 9.88 4.74
N SER A 149 -6.66 10.47 5.22
CA SER A 149 -6.40 11.90 5.08
C SER A 149 -6.29 12.30 3.61
N TYR A 150 -5.58 11.51 2.80
CA TYR A 150 -5.49 11.74 1.35
C TYR A 150 -6.87 11.76 0.68
N LEU A 151 -7.78 10.85 1.04
CA LEU A 151 -9.13 10.79 0.46
C LEU A 151 -9.89 12.10 0.60
N TYR A 152 -9.76 12.75 1.75
CA TYR A 152 -10.39 14.04 1.98
C TYR A 152 -9.78 15.13 1.06
N HIS A 153 -8.45 15.21 0.98
CA HIS A 153 -7.78 16.19 0.11
C HIS A 153 -8.09 15.95 -1.37
N ARG A 154 -8.13 14.68 -1.78
CA ARG A 154 -8.52 14.26 -3.13
C ARG A 154 -9.93 14.74 -3.48
N ALA A 155 -10.89 14.50 -2.59
CA ALA A 155 -12.27 14.93 -2.76
C ALA A 155 -12.39 16.44 -3.05
N ASN A 156 -11.58 17.26 -2.39
CA ASN A 156 -11.58 18.71 -2.54
C ASN A 156 -10.73 19.23 -3.71
N THR A 157 -9.85 18.42 -4.30
CA THR A 157 -8.92 18.88 -5.35
C THR A 157 -9.29 18.37 -6.73
N ILE A 158 -9.61 17.07 -6.84
CA ILE A 158 -9.83 16.41 -8.13
C ILE A 158 -11.13 15.58 -8.15
N GLY A 159 -11.93 15.67 -7.09
CA GLY A 159 -13.23 15.01 -6.97
C GLY A 159 -13.24 13.84 -6.00
N SER A 160 -14.43 13.47 -5.53
CA SER A 160 -14.63 12.34 -4.62
C SER A 160 -14.55 11.01 -5.36
N ILE A 161 -14.30 9.96 -4.59
CA ILE A 161 -14.46 8.57 -5.03
C ILE A 161 -15.43 7.85 -4.10
N ASN A 162 -16.03 6.78 -4.62
CA ASN A 162 -17.02 6.03 -3.86
C ASN A 162 -16.33 5.25 -2.72
N ILE A 163 -16.46 5.75 -1.49
CA ILE A 163 -15.84 5.16 -0.31
C ILE A 163 -16.33 3.74 -0.02
N GLN A 164 -17.56 3.39 -0.42
CA GLN A 164 -18.08 2.03 -0.24
C GLN A 164 -17.46 1.05 -1.23
N GLU A 165 -17.29 1.47 -2.48
CA GLU A 165 -16.55 0.69 -3.49
C GLU A 165 -15.11 0.43 -3.03
N VAL A 166 -14.48 1.46 -2.50
CA VAL A 166 -13.16 1.40 -1.90
C VAL A 166 -13.14 0.43 -0.73
N ALA A 167 -14.04 0.58 0.24
CA ALA A 167 -14.09 -0.30 1.41
C ALA A 167 -14.33 -1.76 1.01
N ASN A 168 -15.17 -1.99 0.00
CA ASN A 168 -15.45 -3.32 -0.51
C ASN A 168 -14.23 -3.94 -1.19
N SER A 169 -13.53 -3.18 -2.02
CA SER A 169 -12.28 -3.62 -2.65
C SER A 169 -11.19 -3.86 -1.60
N PHE A 170 -10.94 -2.87 -0.76
CA PHE A 170 -9.72 -2.74 0.03
C PHE A 170 -9.79 -3.48 1.38
N PHE A 171 -10.99 -3.68 1.93
CA PHE A 171 -11.21 -4.32 3.23
C PHE A 171 -12.01 -5.62 3.16
N ASN A 172 -12.79 -5.85 2.09
CA ASN A 172 -13.69 -7.00 2.01
C ASN A 172 -13.28 -8.05 0.95
N LYS A 173 -12.42 -7.74 -0.02
CA LYS A 173 -11.96 -8.74 -1.02
C LYS A 173 -10.81 -9.58 -0.47
N GLY A 174 -11.11 -10.88 -0.30
CA GLY A 174 -10.16 -11.89 0.13
C GLY A 174 -9.58 -12.70 -1.03
N SER A 175 -8.37 -12.35 -1.41
CA SER A 175 -7.30 -13.28 -1.77
C SER A 175 -5.99 -12.50 -1.71
N TYR A 176 -4.89 -13.13 -1.29
CA TYR A 176 -3.54 -12.56 -1.10
C TYR A 176 -3.27 -11.91 0.27
N ASP A 177 -3.37 -12.67 1.36
CA ASP A 177 -2.90 -12.31 2.73
C ASP A 177 -3.42 -11.02 3.41
N PHE A 178 -4.10 -10.11 2.70
CA PHE A 178 -4.72 -8.88 3.20
C PHE A 178 -5.74 -9.11 4.33
N ASN A 179 -6.30 -10.32 4.41
CA ASN A 179 -7.31 -10.72 5.39
C ASN A 179 -6.75 -11.47 6.60
N ASN A 180 -5.43 -11.57 6.76
CA ASN A 180 -4.89 -12.11 8.00
C ASN A 180 -4.90 -11.00 9.08
N PRO A 181 -5.83 -11.03 10.05
CA PRO A 181 -5.93 -9.97 11.05
C PRO A 181 -4.68 -9.86 11.93
N ASN A 182 -3.85 -10.91 11.99
CA ASN A 182 -2.57 -10.86 12.72
C ASN A 182 -1.51 -10.04 11.98
N PHE A 183 -1.63 -9.85 10.66
CA PHE A 183 -0.68 -9.10 9.84
C PHE A 183 -1.20 -7.71 9.45
N HIS A 184 -2.49 -7.55 9.14
CA HIS A 184 -3.05 -6.29 8.59
C HIS A 184 -4.13 -5.61 9.46
N GLY A 185 -4.58 -6.27 10.53
CA GLY A 185 -5.75 -5.83 11.30
C GLY A 185 -7.07 -6.32 10.69
N THR A 186 -8.17 -6.19 11.44
CA THR A 186 -9.50 -6.59 10.96
C THR A 186 -10.05 -5.56 9.97
N PRO A 187 -10.97 -5.94 9.06
CA PRO A 187 -11.65 -4.98 8.17
C PRO A 187 -12.24 -3.78 8.92
N GLN A 188 -12.77 -4.00 10.12
CA GLN A 188 -13.32 -2.95 10.98
C GLN A 188 -12.22 -2.00 11.48
N GLN A 189 -11.07 -2.52 11.92
CA GLN A 189 -9.93 -1.68 12.36
C GLN A 189 -9.39 -0.84 11.21
N ARG A 190 -9.22 -1.46 10.05
CA ARG A 190 -8.72 -0.82 8.83
C ARG A 190 -9.65 0.31 8.37
N PHE A 191 -10.96 0.03 8.27
CA PHE A 191 -11.96 1.05 7.96
C PHE A 191 -12.00 2.17 9.02
N SER A 192 -11.88 1.82 10.31
CA SER A 192 -11.85 2.80 11.40
C SER A 192 -10.67 3.76 11.26
N CYS A 193 -9.47 3.26 10.93
CA CYS A 193 -8.27 4.08 10.71
C CYS A 193 -8.42 4.98 9.49
N LEU A 194 -8.88 4.42 8.36
CA LEU A 194 -9.17 5.19 7.15
C LEU A 194 -10.16 6.34 7.43
N ASN A 195 -11.26 6.04 8.12
CA ASN A 195 -12.27 7.04 8.46
C ASN A 195 -11.73 8.11 9.43
N ALA A 196 -10.90 7.71 10.41
CA ALA A 196 -10.31 8.65 11.35
C ALA A 196 -9.37 9.66 10.67
N GLY A 197 -8.52 9.20 9.73
CA GLY A 197 -7.67 10.09 8.94
C GLY A 197 -8.46 11.05 8.05
N TYR A 198 -9.54 10.57 7.44
CA TYR A 198 -10.45 11.41 6.66
C TYR A 198 -11.08 12.52 7.52
N LEU A 199 -11.63 12.14 8.68
CA LEU A 199 -12.28 13.08 9.60
C LEU A 199 -11.31 14.11 10.17
N LEU A 200 -10.07 13.73 10.47
CA LEU A 200 -9.05 14.68 10.92
C LEU A 200 -8.76 15.74 9.85
N ALA A 201 -8.55 15.31 8.60
CA ALA A 201 -8.32 16.22 7.48
C ALA A 201 -9.52 17.15 7.25
N GLN A 202 -10.74 16.61 7.35
CA GLN A 202 -11.97 17.40 7.30
C GLN A 202 -12.04 18.45 8.42
N GLN A 203 -11.74 18.06 9.66
CA GLN A 203 -11.80 18.96 10.81
C GLN A 203 -10.83 20.14 10.66
N TYR A 204 -9.59 19.88 10.22
CA TYR A 204 -8.59 20.92 9.99
C TYR A 204 -9.03 21.89 8.90
N ASN A 205 -9.57 21.38 7.79
CA ASN A 205 -10.08 22.21 6.72
C ASN A 205 -11.25 23.10 7.15
N ILE A 206 -12.26 22.54 7.85
CA ILE A 206 -13.40 23.31 8.39
C ILE A 206 -12.93 24.39 9.37
N SER A 207 -11.88 24.10 10.14
CA SER A 207 -11.32 25.05 11.10
C SER A 207 -10.39 26.10 10.47
N GLY A 208 -10.18 26.06 9.15
CA GLY A 208 -9.23 26.93 8.44
C GLY A 208 -7.76 26.69 8.83
N GLN A 209 -7.45 25.51 9.38
CA GLN A 209 -6.12 25.13 9.83
C GLN A 209 -5.40 24.25 8.81
N ASN A 210 -4.08 24.36 8.75
CA ASN A 210 -3.25 23.48 7.93
C ASN A 210 -2.94 22.17 8.67
N LEU A 211 -3.34 21.03 8.10
CA LEU A 211 -2.95 19.71 8.59
C LEU A 211 -1.56 19.36 8.06
N SER A 212 -0.52 19.68 8.83
CA SER A 212 0.85 19.29 8.48
C SER A 212 1.10 17.79 8.67
N LEU A 213 2.05 17.22 7.92
CA LEU A 213 2.41 15.81 8.04
C LEU A 213 2.79 15.39 9.48
N PRO A 214 3.59 16.16 10.26
CA PRO A 214 3.88 15.79 11.65
C PRO A 214 2.64 15.69 12.55
N ILE A 215 1.65 16.56 12.35
CA ILE A 215 0.37 16.52 13.08
C ILE A 215 -0.40 15.25 12.69
N LEU A 216 -0.53 15.00 11.39
CA LEU A 216 -1.21 13.82 10.86
C LEU A 216 -0.56 12.52 11.39
N MET A 217 0.76 12.43 11.33
CA MET A 217 1.50 11.26 11.81
C MET A 217 1.33 11.03 13.30
N ASN A 218 1.44 12.07 14.13
CA ASN A 218 1.26 11.93 15.57
C ASN A 218 -0.17 11.45 15.88
N ALA A 219 -1.18 12.04 15.25
CA ALA A 219 -2.56 11.60 15.39
C ALA A 219 -2.74 10.13 14.97
N ALA A 220 -2.17 9.73 13.83
CA ALA A 220 -2.22 8.35 13.34
C ALA A 220 -1.56 7.37 14.32
N VAL A 221 -0.34 7.65 14.80
CA VAL A 221 0.39 6.80 15.77
C VAL A 221 -0.40 6.64 17.07
N GLN A 222 -0.98 7.71 17.60
CA GLN A 222 -1.81 7.63 18.82
C GLN A 222 -3.11 6.87 18.58
N TYR A 223 -3.70 7.00 17.39
CA TYR A 223 -4.94 6.32 17.04
C TYR A 223 -4.75 4.81 16.94
N VAL A 224 -3.74 4.36 16.18
CA VAL A 224 -3.56 2.92 15.91
C VAL A 224 -3.17 2.12 17.15
N ARG A 225 -2.53 2.77 18.15
CA ARG A 225 -2.15 2.14 19.44
C ARG A 225 -3.33 1.81 20.35
N GLN A 226 -4.56 2.17 19.96
CA GLN A 226 -5.78 1.85 20.68
C GLN A 226 -6.29 0.43 20.39
N PHE A 227 -5.69 -0.27 19.40
CA PHE A 227 -6.04 -1.63 18.96
C PHE A 227 -5.01 -2.68 19.40
#